data_AF-A0A556V2D3-F1
#
_entry.id   AF-A0A556V2D3-F1
#
_cell.length_a   1.000
_cell.length_b   1.000
_cell.length_c   1.000
_cell.angle_alpha   90.00
_cell.angle_beta   90.00
_cell.angle_gamma   90.00
#
_symmetry.space_group_name_H-M   'P 1'
#
loop_
_entity.id
_entity.type
_entity.pdbx_description
1 polymer ?
#
loop_
_entity_poly.entity_id
_entity_poly.type
_entity_poly.pdbx_seq_one_letter_code
_entity_poly.pdbx_strand_id
1 'polypeptide(L)'
;MACALKAELKCKDGRMEKFTVDVENHLKSIIDGVKKMNAELSVVLTGLVEEEKSLNAERGDRRVREDEDDEEEDEDDEEEDDDGASVKLKTEPPAKRLKSITPS
;
A
#
# COMPACT_ATOMS: atom_id res chain seq x y z
N MET A 1 -23.03 -8.43 -20.08
CA MET A 1 -22.96 -7.33 -19.09
C MET A 1 -21.60 -6.68 -19.25
N ALA A 2 -21.54 -5.35 -19.33
CA ALA A 2 -20.27 -4.63 -19.29
C ALA A 2 -19.81 -4.53 -17.82
N CYS A 3 -18.59 -4.96 -17.54
CA CYS A 3 -17.96 -4.82 -16.24
C CYS A 3 -16.78 -3.84 -16.39
N ALA A 4 -16.52 -3.02 -15.38
CA ALA A 4 -15.40 -2.09 -15.42
C ALA A 4 -14.79 -1.97 -14.03
N LEU A 5 -13.46 -2.00 -13.99
CA LEU A 5 -12.67 -1.69 -12.80
C LEU A 5 -12.42 -0.19 -12.78
N LYS A 6 -12.61 0.44 -11.62
CA LYS A 6 -12.41 1.88 -11.43
C LYS A 6 -11.47 2.10 -10.25
N ALA A 7 -10.52 3.01 -10.42
CA ALA A 7 -9.68 3.49 -9.34
C ALA A 7 -9.60 5.02 -9.39
N GLU A 8 -9.31 5.62 -8.24
CA GLU A 8 -9.12 7.06 -8.10
C GLU A 8 -7.88 7.31 -7.25
N LEU A 9 -6.96 8.12 -7.75
CA LEU A 9 -5.79 8.60 -7.05
C LEU A 9 -6.04 10.06 -6.64
N LYS A 10 -5.88 10.36 -5.36
CA LYS A 10 -5.99 11.72 -4.83
C LYS A 10 -4.66 12.17 -4.28
N CYS A 11 -4.08 13.19 -4.90
CA CYS A 11 -2.82 13.78 -4.51
C CYS A 11 -3.00 14.77 -3.34
N LYS A 12 -1.90 15.05 -2.62
CA LYS A 12 -1.89 15.97 -1.46
C LYS A 12 -2.26 17.41 -1.85
N ASP A 13 -1.95 17.80 -3.08
CA ASP A 13 -2.32 19.09 -3.68
C ASP A 13 -3.80 19.18 -4.08
N GLY A 14 -4.57 18.11 -3.86
CA GLY A 14 -5.99 18.03 -4.19
C GLY A 14 -6.28 17.60 -5.63
N ARG A 15 -5.27 17.36 -6.48
CA ARG A 15 -5.48 16.75 -7.81
C ARG A 15 -6.09 15.36 -7.64
N MET A 16 -7.04 15.03 -8.51
CA MET A 16 -7.68 13.72 -8.57
C MET A 16 -7.54 13.15 -9.97
N GLU A 17 -7.07 11.91 -10.05
CA GLU A 17 -6.91 11.16 -11.29
C GLU A 17 -7.74 9.89 -11.24
N LYS A 18 -8.48 9.60 -12.32
CA LYS A 18 -9.42 8.48 -12.38
C LYS A 18 -8.94 7.49 -13.43
N PHE A 19 -8.94 6.23 -13.04
CA PHE A 19 -8.57 5.10 -13.88
C PHE A 19 -9.82 4.27 -14.12
N THR A 20 -9.99 3.82 -15.36
CA THR A 20 -11.08 2.91 -15.71
C THR A 20 -10.57 1.88 -16.70
N VAL A 21 -10.73 0.60 -16.35
CA VAL A 21 -10.36 -0.53 -17.19
C VAL A 21 -11.62 -1.35 -17.44
N ASP A 22 -12.05 -1.38 -18.71
CA ASP A 22 -13.15 -2.24 -19.12
C ASP A 22 -12.71 -3.71 -19.08
N VAL A 23 -13.55 -4.56 -18.47
CA VAL A 23 -13.30 -5.99 -18.30
C VAL A 23 -14.54 -6.81 -18.64
N GLU A 24 -14.33 -8.07 -18.98
CA GLU A 24 -15.41 -9.03 -19.17
C GLU A 24 -15.89 -9.58 -17.82
N ASN A 25 -17.12 -10.08 -17.79
CA ASN A 25 -17.73 -10.63 -16.57
C ASN A 25 -17.28 -12.07 -16.29
N HIS A 26 -15.97 -12.30 -16.20
CA HIS A 26 -15.36 -13.54 -15.73
C HIS A 26 -14.03 -13.28 -15.03
N LEU A 27 -13.63 -14.21 -14.18
CA LEU A 27 -12.53 -14.02 -13.23
C LEU A 27 -11.19 -13.74 -13.92
N LYS A 28 -10.92 -14.41 -15.05
CA LYS A 28 -9.66 -14.22 -15.78
C LYS A 28 -9.52 -12.79 -16.28
N SER A 29 -10.56 -12.24 -16.90
CA SER A 29 -10.54 -10.86 -17.38
C SER A 29 -10.43 -9.84 -16.23
N ILE A 30 -11.07 -10.10 -15.09
CA ILE A 30 -10.93 -9.25 -13.90
C ILE A 30 -9.48 -9.26 -13.39
N ILE A 31 -8.84 -10.43 -13.29
CA ILE A 31 -7.44 -10.54 -12.85
C ILE A 31 -6.51 -9.76 -13.80
N ASP A 32 -6.68 -9.95 -15.10
CA ASP A 32 -5.88 -9.24 -16.11
C ASP A 32 -6.13 -7.72 -16.05
N GLY A 33 -7.37 -7.31 -15.83
CA GLY A 33 -7.74 -5.90 -15.62
C GLY A 33 -7.08 -5.29 -14.38
N VAL A 34 -7.02 -6.03 -13.26
CA VAL A 34 -6.33 -5.58 -12.04
C VAL A 34 -4.83 -5.42 -12.29
N LYS A 35 -4.19 -6.39 -12.97
CA LYS A 35 -2.77 -6.30 -13.34
C LYS A 35 -2.48 -5.08 -14.22
N LYS A 36 -3.33 -4.84 -15.21
CA LYS A 36 -3.24 -3.67 -16.10
C LYS A 36 -3.36 -2.37 -15.30
N MET A 37 -4.39 -2.26 -14.46
CA MET A 37 -4.62 -1.08 -13.63
C MET A 37 -3.46 -0.84 -12.65
N ASN A 38 -2.88 -1.90 -12.09
CA ASN A 38 -1.70 -1.80 -11.23
C ASN A 38 -0.50 -1.23 -11.99
N ALA A 39 -0.22 -1.74 -13.20
CA ALA A 39 0.88 -1.22 -14.03
C ALA A 39 0.70 0.26 -14.37
N GLU A 40 -0.53 0.68 -14.73
CA GLU A 40 -0.85 2.10 -15.00
C GLU A 40 -0.62 2.97 -13.75
N LEU A 41 -1.11 2.53 -12.59
CA LEU A 41 -0.90 3.25 -11.32
C LEU A 41 0.57 3.33 -10.93
N SER A 42 1.34 2.25 -11.10
CA SER A 42 2.77 2.25 -10.81
C SER A 42 3.52 3.28 -11.65
N VAL A 43 3.20 3.41 -12.94
CA VAL A 43 3.83 4.43 -13.80
C VAL A 43 3.54 5.84 -13.29
N VAL A 44 2.28 6.13 -12.96
CA VAL A 44 1.88 7.44 -12.44
C VAL A 44 2.57 7.76 -11.12
N LEU A 45 2.55 6.81 -10.17
CA LEU A 45 3.19 6.99 -8.86
C LEU A 45 4.70 7.18 -8.98
N THR A 46 5.38 6.40 -9.84
CA THR A 46 6.81 6.58 -10.10
C THR A 46 7.10 7.98 -10.64
N GLY A 47 6.32 8.46 -11.61
CA GLY A 47 6.47 9.82 -12.12
C GLY A 47 6.28 10.90 -11.06
N LEU A 48 5.30 10.75 -10.16
CA LEU A 48 5.08 11.68 -9.05
C LEU A 48 6.24 11.67 -8.04
N VAL A 49 6.82 10.51 -7.77
CA VAL A 49 8.00 10.38 -6.89
C VAL A 49 9.23 11.04 -7.53
N GLU A 50 9.42 10.87 -8.84
CA GLU A 50 10.50 11.53 -9.57
C GLU A 50 10.34 13.05 -9.59
N GLU A 51 9.13 13.56 -9.84
CA GLU A 51 8.82 14.99 -9.78
C GLU A 51 9.17 15.58 -8.40
N GLU A 52 8.78 14.89 -7.31
CA GLU A 52 9.11 15.32 -5.94
C GLU A 52 10.63 15.32 -5.69
N LYS A 53 11.36 14.31 -6.19
CA LYS A 53 12.82 14.26 -6.10
C LYS A 53 13.48 15.43 -6.84
N SER A 54 13.02 15.74 -8.05
CA SER A 54 13.55 16.86 -8.86
C SER A 54 13.31 18.22 -8.21
N LEU A 55 12.11 18.46 -7.67
CA LEU A 55 11.78 19.69 -6.96
C LEU A 55 12.66 19.91 -5.72
N ASN A 56 12.99 18.82 -5.00
CA ASN A 56 13.89 18.87 -3.86
C ASN A 56 15.37 19.03 -4.26
N ALA A 57 15.78 18.47 -5.40
CA ALA A 57 17.13 18.64 -5.94
C ALA A 57 17.42 20.09 -6.39
N GLU A 58 16.47 20.76 -7.03
CA GLU A 58 16.62 22.16 -7.46
C GLU A 58 16.60 23.16 -6.29
N ARG A 59 15.96 22.80 -5.17
CA ARG A 59 15.92 23.65 -3.97
C ARG A 59 17.22 23.70 -3.16
N GLY A 60 18.23 22.93 -3.56
CA GLY A 60 19.57 23.02 -3.01
C GLY A 60 19.62 22.69 -1.52
N ASP A 61 19.41 21.42 -1.16
CA ASP A 61 19.90 20.91 0.11
C ASP A 61 20.85 19.72 -0.11
N ARG A 62 22.04 19.90 0.43
CA ARG A 62 23.10 18.91 0.56
C ARG A 62 22.62 17.78 1.45
N ARG A 63 22.05 16.74 0.87
CA ARG A 63 22.11 15.41 1.49
C ARG A 63 22.78 14.47 0.52
N VAL A 64 24.01 14.18 0.90
CA VAL A 64 24.92 13.20 0.35
C VAL A 64 24.12 11.96 -0.05
N ARG A 65 24.30 11.54 -1.30
CA ARG A 65 24.04 10.18 -1.72
C ARG A 65 24.87 9.26 -0.82
N GLU A 66 24.23 8.59 0.11
CA GLU A 66 24.67 7.27 0.56
C GLU A 66 23.81 6.29 -0.25
N ASP A 67 24.19 6.11 -1.52
CA ASP A 67 24.08 4.80 -2.17
C ASP A 67 25.16 3.95 -1.47
N GLU A 68 24.83 3.38 -0.32
CA GLU A 68 25.52 2.19 0.17
C GLU A 68 24.61 1.03 -0.19
N ASP A 69 24.95 0.36 -1.30
CA ASP A 69 24.71 -1.07 -1.49
C ASP A 69 25.18 -1.77 -0.22
N ASP A 70 24.25 -2.07 0.67
CA ASP A 70 24.47 -3.05 1.72
C ASP A 70 23.64 -4.28 1.34
N GLU A 71 24.21 -5.06 0.42
CA GLU A 71 23.81 -6.42 0.11
C GLU A 71 24.08 -7.30 1.35
N GLU A 72 23.25 -7.18 2.39
CA GLU A 72 23.20 -8.24 3.40
C GLU A 72 22.30 -9.36 2.86
N GLU A 73 22.92 -10.28 2.12
CA GLU A 73 22.43 -11.64 1.87
C GLU A 73 22.31 -12.36 3.22
N ASP A 74 21.18 -12.20 3.91
CA ASP A 74 20.80 -13.09 5.00
C ASP A 74 20.37 -14.43 4.37
N GLU A 75 21.30 -15.38 4.33
CA GLU A 75 21.05 -16.79 4.02
C GLU A 75 20.07 -17.36 5.05
N ASP A 76 18.82 -17.57 4.63
CA ASP A 76 17.81 -18.36 5.35
C ASP A 76 18.33 -19.81 5.54
N ASP A 77 18.91 -20.09 6.71
CA ASP A 77 19.24 -21.44 7.15
C ASP A 77 17.95 -22.11 7.66
N GLU A 78 17.32 -22.87 6.76
CA GLU A 78 16.17 -23.74 7.05
C GLU A 78 16.58 -24.88 7.99
N GLU A 79 16.18 -24.82 9.26
CA GLU A 79 16.05 -26.01 10.10
C GLU A 79 14.58 -26.16 10.54
N GLU A 80 13.88 -27.05 9.82
CA GLU A 80 12.63 -27.65 10.22
C GLU A 80 12.82 -28.43 11.54
N ASP A 81 12.11 -28.04 12.61
CA ASP A 81 11.77 -28.96 13.68
C ASP A 81 10.39 -28.62 14.25
N ASP A 82 9.41 -29.34 13.68
CA ASP A 82 8.45 -30.20 14.36
C ASP A 82 7.89 -29.81 15.75
N ASP A 83 6.55 -29.85 15.77
CA ASP A 83 5.66 -30.18 16.87
C ASP A 83 5.46 -29.23 18.09
N GLY A 84 4.26 -28.66 18.10
CA GLY A 84 3.35 -28.95 19.21
C GLY A 84 3.43 -28.06 20.46
N ALA A 85 2.77 -26.90 20.44
CA ALA A 85 2.07 -26.40 21.64
C ALA A 85 1.10 -25.27 21.31
N SER A 86 -0.19 -25.61 21.30
CA SER A 86 -1.31 -24.69 21.41
C SER A 86 -1.16 -23.74 22.61
N VAL A 87 -0.95 -22.44 22.39
CA VAL A 87 -1.05 -21.43 23.47
C VAL A 87 -1.84 -20.20 23.01
N LYS A 88 -3.16 -20.33 23.21
CA LYS A 88 -4.11 -19.31 23.70
C LYS A 88 -4.22 -18.00 22.91
N LEU A 89 -5.23 -18.00 22.03
CA LEU A 89 -6.06 -16.85 21.68
C LEU A 89 -6.34 -15.97 22.90
N LYS A 90 -5.95 -14.69 22.86
CA LYS A 90 -6.57 -13.64 23.67
C LYS A 90 -7.30 -12.70 22.74
N THR A 91 -8.58 -13.00 22.59
CA THR A 91 -9.62 -12.19 21.98
C THR A 91 -9.88 -10.91 22.78
N GLU A 92 -9.98 -9.80 22.02
CA GLU A 92 -10.74 -8.56 22.25
C GLU A 92 -10.28 -7.49 23.28
N PRO A 93 -10.15 -6.22 22.83
CA PRO A 93 -10.54 -5.04 23.60
C PRO A 93 -11.97 -4.62 23.16
N PRO A 94 -12.97 -4.53 24.06
CA PRO A 94 -13.42 -3.19 24.43
C PRO A 94 -14.19 -3.12 25.78
N ALA A 95 -13.80 -2.22 26.67
CA ALA A 95 -14.73 -1.78 27.72
C ALA A 95 -15.64 -0.67 27.15
N LYS A 96 -16.91 -1.02 26.90
CA LYS A 96 -17.96 -0.05 26.52
C LYS A 96 -18.29 0.90 27.69
N ARG A 97 -18.74 2.08 27.27
CA ARG A 97 -19.11 3.32 27.99
C ARG A 97 -20.26 3.18 29.02
N LEU A 98 -20.46 4.31 29.73
CA LEU A 98 -21.67 4.85 30.40
C LEU A 98 -21.65 4.71 31.94
N LYS A 99 -22.07 5.67 32.78
CA LYS A 99 -23.15 6.67 32.67
C LYS A 99 -22.84 7.96 33.49
N SER A 100 -23.56 9.01 33.08
CA SER A 100 -23.71 10.37 33.62
C SER A 100 -23.89 10.51 35.14
N ILE A 101 -23.30 11.56 35.71
CA ILE A 101 -23.80 12.22 36.91
C ILE A 101 -24.10 13.70 36.56
N THR A 102 -25.36 14.06 36.70
CA THR A 102 -25.93 15.43 36.65
C THR A 102 -25.93 16.05 38.06
N PRO A 103 -26.14 17.38 38.19
CA PRO A 103 -25.61 18.21 39.28
C PRO A 103 -26.54 18.32 40.51
N SER A 104 -25.98 18.80 41.62
CA SER A 104 -26.68 19.56 42.68
C SER A 104 -25.72 20.57 43.28
#